data_AF-A0ABD4UT90-F1
#
_entry.id   AF-A0ABD4UT90-F1
#
_cell.length_a   1.000
_cell.length_b   1.000
_cell.length_c   1.000
_cell.angle_alpha   90.00
_cell.angle_beta   90.00
_cell.angle_gamma   90.00
#
_symmetry.space_group_name_H-M   'P 1'
#
loop_
_entity.id
_entity.type
_entity.pdbx_description
1 polymer ?
#
loop_
_entity_poly.entity_id
_entity_poly.type
_entity_poly.pdbx_seq_one_letter_code
_entity_poly.pdbx_strand_id
1 'polypeptide(L)'
;MTNDLNETTAQADKVATHYDPPSHYVIPAYYDWLMNVSSDLDLPVVRPLMKACEHHQEIVTLLSTEARLLDQHAFDSWLDLYGNECAYWIPSTYPVRDPRTSITLEFHDRRRLLDRIARLQTGFAYSQWPASRTTRVFSGLETWPCPDRDDEWRARYNFTLVESRSGTNRVLAGWNGFVLRHTPSGLKLLLKQINLIDCDQAQGNNSFFL
;
A
#
# COMPACT_ATOMS: atom_id res chain seq x y z
N MET A 1 9.90 -44.56 53.55
CA MET A 1 10.79 -43.44 53.17
C MET A 1 10.48 -43.11 51.73
N THR A 2 9.67 -42.08 51.59
CA THR A 2 9.34 -41.35 50.36
C THR A 2 10.60 -40.74 49.77
N ASN A 3 10.77 -40.84 48.45
CA ASN A 3 11.52 -39.84 47.72
C ASN A 3 10.81 -39.57 46.39
N ASP A 4 10.44 -38.30 46.27
CA ASP A 4 9.90 -37.62 45.11
C ASP A 4 10.86 -37.69 43.92
N LEU A 5 10.34 -37.58 42.69
CA LEU A 5 10.47 -36.35 41.88
C LEU A 5 10.20 -36.62 40.39
N ASN A 6 9.40 -35.69 39.84
CA ASN A 6 9.30 -35.28 38.45
C ASN A 6 8.33 -36.03 37.53
N GLU A 7 7.04 -35.75 37.77
CA GLU A 7 6.17 -35.33 36.68
C GLU A 7 6.80 -34.12 35.98
N THR A 8 7.13 -34.26 34.70
CA THR A 8 7.38 -33.10 33.84
C THR A 8 6.61 -33.34 32.55
N THR A 9 5.46 -32.68 32.51
CA THR A 9 4.65 -32.37 31.34
C THR A 9 5.53 -31.91 30.19
N ALA A 10 5.76 -32.79 29.22
CA ALA A 10 6.24 -32.39 27.90
C ALA A 10 5.07 -31.74 27.17
N GLN A 11 4.89 -30.44 27.39
CA GLN A 11 4.02 -29.61 26.57
C GLN A 11 4.71 -29.46 25.22
N ALA A 12 4.36 -30.34 24.27
CA ALA A 12 4.81 -30.26 22.90
C ALA A 12 4.32 -28.93 22.30
N ASP A 13 5.25 -28.01 22.08
CA ASP A 13 5.03 -26.81 21.28
C ASP A 13 4.53 -27.24 19.90
N LYS A 14 3.23 -27.01 19.66
CA LYS A 14 2.67 -27.04 18.31
C LYS A 14 3.28 -25.87 17.54
N VAL A 15 4.39 -26.11 16.87
CA VAL A 15 4.89 -25.22 15.81
C VAL A 15 3.81 -25.16 14.74
N ALA A 16 3.05 -24.06 14.73
CA ALA A 16 2.10 -23.79 13.67
C ALA A 16 2.87 -23.69 12.35
N THR A 17 2.71 -24.68 11.48
CA THR A 17 3.27 -24.69 10.12
C THR A 17 2.49 -23.72 9.23
N HIS A 18 2.54 -22.42 9.55
CA HIS A 18 2.11 -21.38 8.64
C HIS A 18 3.30 -21.02 7.77
N TYR A 19 3.37 -21.58 6.57
CA TYR A 19 4.35 -21.18 5.57
C TYR A 19 3.96 -19.79 5.05
N ASP A 20 4.51 -18.74 5.66
CA ASP A 20 4.53 -17.38 5.12
C ASP A 20 5.97 -17.02 4.76
N PRO A 21 6.41 -17.23 3.50
CA PRO A 21 7.79 -16.95 3.13
C PRO A 21 8.04 -15.43 3.29
N PRO A 22 9.13 -15.05 4.00
CA PRO A 22 9.45 -13.65 4.19
C PRO A 22 9.76 -12.99 2.85
N SER A 23 9.47 -11.69 2.75
CA SER A 23 9.86 -10.90 1.58
C SER A 23 11.39 -10.85 1.47
N HIS A 24 11.91 -10.88 0.24
CA HIS A 24 13.35 -10.78 0.01
C HIS A 24 13.88 -9.35 0.13
N TYR A 25 13.01 -8.34 -0.01
CA TYR A 25 13.39 -6.92 0.00
C TYR A 25 12.72 -6.11 1.12
N VAL A 26 11.59 -6.56 1.68
CA VAL A 26 11.02 -5.94 2.90
C VAL A 26 11.77 -6.44 4.13
N ILE A 27 12.95 -5.87 4.36
CA ILE A 27 13.86 -6.15 5.48
C ILE A 27 13.97 -4.91 6.39
N PRO A 28 14.64 -4.96 7.56
CA PRO A 28 14.73 -3.80 8.47
C PRO A 28 15.15 -2.48 7.79
N ALA A 29 16.12 -2.51 6.88
CA ALA A 29 16.55 -1.34 6.12
C ALA A 29 15.46 -0.77 5.20
N TYR A 30 14.55 -1.61 4.69
CA TYR A 30 13.40 -1.16 3.91
C TYR A 30 12.41 -0.39 4.79
N TYR A 31 12.18 -0.82 6.02
CA TYR A 31 11.32 -0.08 6.95
C TYR A 31 11.92 1.27 7.34
N ASP A 32 13.25 1.35 7.53
CA ASP A 32 13.92 2.63 7.79
C ASP A 32 13.76 3.58 6.59
N TRP A 33 13.98 3.07 5.37
CA TRP A 33 13.71 3.82 4.13
C TRP A 33 12.24 4.25 4.02
N LEU A 34 11.30 3.35 4.29
CA LEU A 34 9.87 3.61 4.22
C LEU A 34 9.46 4.73 5.17
N MET A 35 9.98 4.74 6.40
CA MET A 35 9.69 5.77 7.38
C MET A 35 10.26 7.13 6.96
N ASN A 36 11.47 7.17 6.42
CA ASN A 36 12.04 8.40 5.85
C ASN A 36 11.19 8.94 4.69
N VAL A 37 10.74 8.07 3.80
CA VAL A 37 9.84 8.41 2.69
C VAL A 37 8.49 8.93 3.19
N SER A 38 7.86 8.24 4.14
CA SER A 38 6.59 8.68 4.72
C SER A 38 6.72 10.03 5.39
N SER A 39 7.83 10.29 6.09
CA SER A 39 8.09 11.59 6.69
C SER A 39 8.22 12.68 5.62
N ASP A 40 8.99 12.46 4.54
CA ASP A 40 9.09 13.42 3.44
C ASP A 40 7.74 13.69 2.77
N LEU A 41 6.95 12.66 2.48
CA LEU A 41 5.62 12.80 1.88
C LEU A 41 4.66 13.66 2.73
N ASP A 42 4.82 13.67 4.05
CA ASP A 42 3.97 14.40 5.00
C ASP A 42 4.57 15.74 5.46
N LEU A 43 5.75 16.13 4.96
CA LEU A 43 6.40 17.38 5.37
C LEU A 43 5.52 18.61 5.00
N PRO A 44 5.18 19.48 5.97
CA PRO A 44 4.36 20.66 5.73
C PRO A 44 5.22 21.82 5.19
N VAL A 45 5.83 21.61 4.03
CA VAL A 45 6.73 22.56 3.38
C VAL A 45 6.13 23.06 2.07
N VAL A 46 6.36 24.33 1.75
CA VAL A 46 6.07 24.84 0.40
C VAL A 46 7.11 24.25 -0.53
N ARG A 47 6.67 23.31 -1.37
CA ARG A 47 7.50 22.81 -2.47
C ARG A 47 7.35 23.84 -3.59
N PRO A 48 8.40 24.63 -3.91
CA PRO A 48 8.30 25.52 -5.05
C PRO A 48 7.88 24.68 -6.26
N LEU A 49 7.11 25.26 -7.17
CA LEU A 49 6.91 24.70 -8.51
C LEU A 49 8.30 24.61 -9.13
N MET A 50 9.03 23.53 -8.83
CA MET A 50 10.29 23.23 -9.47
C MET A 50 9.93 23.17 -10.94
N LYS A 51 10.81 23.76 -11.77
CA LYS A 51 10.90 23.52 -13.21
C LYS A 51 10.31 22.14 -13.48
N ALA A 52 9.18 22.11 -14.19
CA ALA A 52 8.29 20.94 -14.27
C ALA A 52 9.13 19.68 -14.15
N CYS A 53 8.93 18.91 -13.07
CA CYS A 53 9.61 17.63 -12.88
C CYS A 53 9.69 16.98 -14.27
N GLU A 54 10.89 16.60 -14.72
CA GLU A 54 11.11 16.21 -16.12
C GLU A 54 10.10 15.15 -16.58
N HIS A 55 9.68 14.31 -15.63
CA HIS A 55 8.71 13.24 -15.79
C HIS A 55 7.30 13.57 -15.29
N HIS A 56 6.94 14.83 -15.04
CA HIS A 56 5.66 15.22 -14.47
C HIS A 56 4.48 14.69 -15.30
N GLN A 57 4.53 14.83 -16.63
CA GLN A 57 3.48 14.35 -17.51
C GLN A 57 3.40 12.81 -17.55
N GLU A 58 4.53 12.12 -17.41
CA GLU A 58 4.58 10.66 -17.31
C GLU A 58 3.96 10.20 -15.97
N ILE A 59 4.29 10.87 -14.87
CA ILE A 59 3.73 10.62 -13.54
C ILE A 59 2.20 10.85 -13.56
N VAL A 60 1.73 11.96 -14.14
CA VAL A 60 0.29 12.25 -14.30
C VAL A 60 -0.40 11.12 -15.07
N THR A 61 0.18 10.71 -16.21
CA THR A 61 -0.37 9.65 -17.05
C THR A 61 -0.41 8.31 -16.30
N LEU A 62 0.67 7.97 -15.60
CA LEU A 62 0.79 6.73 -14.84
C LEU A 62 -0.24 6.69 -13.71
N LEU A 63 -0.35 7.73 -12.89
CA LEU A 63 -1.27 7.78 -11.75
C LEU A 63 -2.74 7.84 -12.19
N SER A 64 -3.03 8.52 -13.30
CA SER A 64 -4.37 8.51 -13.89
C SER A 64 -4.74 7.13 -14.44
N THR A 65 -3.77 6.43 -15.04
CA THR A 65 -3.96 5.07 -15.54
C THR A 65 -4.15 4.08 -14.40
N GLU A 66 -3.37 4.20 -13.34
CA GLU A 66 -3.47 3.40 -12.12
C GLU A 66 -4.89 3.45 -11.54
N ALA A 67 -5.43 4.66 -11.32
CA ALA A 67 -6.77 4.85 -10.79
C ALA A 67 -7.85 4.23 -11.68
N ARG A 68 -7.76 4.44 -13.00
CA ARG A 68 -8.70 3.87 -13.98
C ARG A 68 -8.66 2.35 -14.01
N LEU A 69 -7.47 1.74 -13.94
CA LEU A 69 -7.33 0.28 -13.95
C LEU A 69 -7.93 -0.33 -12.68
N LEU A 70 -7.75 0.32 -11.52
CA LEU A 70 -8.40 -0.10 -10.28
C LEU A 70 -9.93 0.00 -10.36
N ASP A 71 -10.47 1.10 -10.89
CA ASP A 71 -11.93 1.26 -11.09
C ASP A 71 -12.52 0.23 -12.07
N GLN A 72 -11.71 -0.30 -12.98
CA GLN A 72 -12.10 -1.32 -13.96
C GLN A 72 -11.77 -2.75 -13.53
N HIS A 73 -11.24 -2.95 -12.31
CA HIS A 73 -10.77 -4.25 -11.81
C HIS A 73 -9.71 -4.92 -12.71
N ALA A 74 -8.94 -4.14 -13.47
CA ALA A 74 -7.87 -4.62 -14.34
C ALA A 74 -6.57 -4.83 -13.54
N PHE A 75 -6.61 -5.75 -12.57
CA PHE A 75 -5.59 -5.88 -11.53
C PHE A 75 -4.22 -6.32 -12.04
N ASP A 76 -4.16 -7.18 -13.06
CA ASP A 76 -2.89 -7.62 -13.63
C ASP A 76 -2.15 -6.44 -14.29
N SER A 77 -2.86 -5.71 -15.15
CA SER A 77 -2.32 -4.50 -15.79
C SER A 77 -2.00 -3.39 -14.77
N TRP A 78 -2.76 -3.31 -13.67
CA TRP A 78 -2.46 -2.40 -12.57
C TRP A 78 -1.14 -2.77 -11.89
N LEU A 79 -0.91 -4.05 -11.57
CA LEU A 79 0.31 -4.50 -10.93
C LEU A 79 1.54 -4.42 -11.85
N ASP A 80 1.35 -4.45 -13.18
CA ASP A 80 2.40 -4.18 -14.16
C ASP A 80 2.93 -2.74 -14.11
N LEU A 81 2.18 -1.79 -13.54
CA LEU A 81 2.67 -0.43 -13.28
C LEU A 81 3.69 -0.39 -12.13
N TYR A 82 3.71 -1.41 -11.28
CA TYR A 82 4.60 -1.49 -10.13
C TYR A 82 5.93 -2.17 -10.48
N GLY A 83 6.99 -1.75 -9.79
CA GLY A 83 8.28 -2.43 -9.84
C GLY A 83 8.23 -3.82 -9.20
N ASN A 84 9.31 -4.59 -9.40
CA ASN A 84 9.46 -5.92 -8.78
C ASN A 84 9.60 -5.83 -7.25
N GLU A 85 10.22 -4.76 -6.78
CA GLU A 85 10.37 -4.44 -5.36
C GLU A 85 9.46 -3.27 -5.03
N CYS A 86 8.20 -3.55 -4.74
CA CYS A 86 7.21 -2.53 -4.40
C CYS A 86 6.50 -2.80 -3.07
N ALA A 87 5.91 -1.75 -2.49
CA ALA A 87 4.98 -1.89 -1.39
C ALA A 87 3.69 -1.10 -1.62
N TYR A 88 2.61 -1.68 -1.10
CA TYR A 88 1.31 -1.04 -0.94
C TYR A 88 1.02 -0.98 0.56
N TRP A 89 0.84 0.23 1.09
CA TRP A 89 0.76 0.44 2.53
C TRP A 89 -0.36 1.41 2.89
N ILE A 90 -1.18 1.00 3.86
CA ILE A 90 -2.20 1.83 4.49
C ILE A 90 -1.90 1.89 6.00
N PRO A 91 -1.36 3.00 6.52
CA PRO A 91 -1.19 3.21 7.96
C PRO A 91 -2.53 3.21 8.71
N SER A 92 -2.54 2.79 9.97
CA SER A 92 -3.73 2.86 10.85
C SER A 92 -3.61 3.92 11.95
N THR A 93 -2.67 4.86 11.82
CA THR A 93 -2.41 5.90 12.83
C THR A 93 -2.16 7.25 12.17
N TYR A 94 -2.56 8.30 12.88
CA TYR A 94 -2.24 9.68 12.57
C TYR A 94 -1.63 10.35 13.82
N PRO A 95 -0.35 10.78 13.80
CA PRO A 95 0.61 10.65 12.71
C PRO A 95 1.00 9.19 12.43
N VAL A 96 1.58 8.95 11.25
CA VAL A 96 2.04 7.62 10.82
C VAL A 96 3.10 7.08 11.77
N ARG A 97 2.99 5.80 12.11
CA ARG A 97 3.96 5.06 12.93
C ARG A 97 4.61 3.93 12.15
N ASP A 98 5.75 3.48 12.67
CA ASP A 98 6.54 2.41 12.08
C ASP A 98 5.79 1.08 12.04
N PRO A 99 5.55 0.47 10.86
CA PRO A 99 4.88 -0.82 10.71
C PRO A 99 5.52 -1.97 11.50
N ARG A 100 6.79 -1.86 11.90
CA ARG A 100 7.46 -2.84 12.77
C ARG A 100 6.92 -2.84 14.20
N THR A 101 6.33 -1.74 14.63
CA THR A 101 5.90 -1.50 16.03
C THR A 101 4.44 -1.09 16.16
N SER A 102 3.74 -0.87 15.04
CA SER A 102 2.33 -0.52 15.00
C SER A 102 1.55 -1.36 14.01
N ILE A 103 0.26 -1.55 14.29
CA ILE A 103 -0.67 -2.16 13.35
C ILE A 103 -0.78 -1.28 12.10
N THR A 104 -1.02 -1.92 10.96
CA THR A 104 -1.35 -1.27 9.68
C THR A 104 -2.71 -1.76 9.22
N LEU A 105 -3.49 -0.92 8.53
CA LEU A 105 -4.71 -1.39 7.88
C LEU A 105 -4.38 -2.40 6.79
N GLU A 106 -3.36 -2.12 5.99
CA GLU A 106 -2.80 -3.04 5.01
C GLU A 106 -1.30 -2.80 4.82
N PHE A 107 -0.54 -3.88 4.63
CA PHE A 107 0.87 -3.81 4.23
C PHE A 107 1.18 -5.01 3.33
N HIS A 108 1.38 -4.73 2.04
CA HIS A 108 1.63 -5.74 1.02
C HIS A 108 2.92 -5.45 0.28
N ASP A 109 3.79 -6.46 0.22
CA ASP A 109 4.84 -6.54 -0.78
C ASP A 109 4.24 -7.09 -2.09
N ARG A 110 5.04 -7.17 -3.17
CA ARG A 110 4.56 -7.59 -4.48
C ARG A 110 3.97 -9.00 -4.46
N ARG A 111 4.56 -9.91 -3.69
CA ARG A 111 4.02 -11.28 -3.53
C ARG A 111 2.63 -11.25 -2.92
N ARG A 112 2.44 -10.54 -1.81
CA ARG A 112 1.13 -10.42 -1.16
C ARG A 112 0.10 -9.71 -2.05
N LEU A 113 0.53 -8.77 -2.90
CA LEU A 113 -0.33 -8.19 -3.93
C LEU A 113 -0.78 -9.25 -4.95
N LEU A 114 0.14 -10.08 -5.47
CA LEU A 114 -0.19 -11.20 -6.37
C LEU A 114 -1.20 -12.16 -5.73
N ASP A 115 -0.96 -12.57 -4.48
CA ASP A 115 -1.87 -13.46 -3.74
C ASP A 115 -3.28 -12.85 -3.61
N ARG A 116 -3.36 -11.54 -3.34
CA ARG A 116 -4.63 -10.81 -3.25
C ARG A 116 -5.34 -10.72 -4.60
N ILE A 117 -4.61 -10.45 -5.68
CA ILE A 117 -5.17 -10.41 -7.04
C ILE A 117 -5.73 -11.77 -7.41
N ALA A 118 -4.95 -12.84 -7.21
CA ALA A 118 -5.39 -14.21 -7.46
C ALA A 118 -6.67 -14.53 -6.69
N ARG A 119 -6.74 -14.17 -5.39
CA ARG A 119 -7.95 -14.33 -4.57
C ARG A 119 -9.16 -13.62 -5.17
N LEU A 120 -9.01 -12.36 -5.59
CA LEU A 120 -10.09 -11.57 -6.18
C LEU A 120 -10.56 -12.14 -7.53
N GLN A 121 -9.65 -12.73 -8.31
CA GLN A 121 -9.95 -13.34 -9.60
C GLN A 121 -10.62 -14.71 -9.50
N THR A 122 -10.54 -15.40 -8.35
CA THR A 122 -11.17 -16.73 -8.18
C THR A 122 -12.69 -16.73 -8.36
N GLY A 123 -13.36 -15.58 -8.20
CA GLY A 123 -14.83 -15.50 -8.16
C GLY A 123 -15.46 -15.98 -6.85
N PHE A 124 -14.66 -16.53 -5.91
CA PHE A 124 -15.13 -17.02 -4.61
C PHE A 124 -14.79 -16.08 -3.45
N ALA A 125 -14.31 -14.87 -3.75
CA ALA A 125 -14.13 -13.84 -2.74
C ALA A 125 -15.49 -13.30 -2.29
N TYR A 126 -16.16 -13.98 -1.34
CA TYR A 126 -17.49 -13.59 -0.84
C TYR A 126 -17.57 -12.15 -0.30
N SER A 127 -16.46 -11.62 0.22
CA SER A 127 -16.31 -10.21 0.60
C SER A 127 -16.50 -9.23 -0.57
N GLN A 128 -16.42 -9.72 -1.80
CA GLN A 128 -16.52 -9.03 -3.08
C GLN A 128 -17.57 -9.70 -3.99
N TRP A 129 -18.57 -10.38 -3.40
CA TRP A 129 -19.77 -10.83 -4.10
C TRP A 129 -21.01 -10.11 -3.56
N PRO A 130 -21.69 -9.24 -4.33
CA PRO A 130 -21.26 -8.68 -5.61
C PRO A 130 -19.99 -7.82 -5.46
N ALA A 131 -19.28 -7.61 -6.56
CA ALA A 131 -18.05 -6.82 -6.57
C ALA A 131 -18.34 -5.36 -6.22
N SER A 132 -17.47 -4.74 -5.42
CA SER A 132 -17.53 -3.32 -5.14
C SER A 132 -17.38 -2.53 -6.45
N ARG A 133 -18.22 -1.52 -6.68
CA ARG A 133 -17.99 -0.55 -7.75
C ARG A 133 -17.32 0.66 -7.15
N THR A 134 -16.19 1.07 -7.70
CA THR A 134 -15.46 2.23 -7.21
C THR A 134 -15.46 3.37 -8.22
N THR A 135 -15.33 4.59 -7.73
CA THR A 135 -14.89 5.74 -8.52
C THR A 135 -13.94 6.57 -7.68
N ARG A 136 -12.78 6.92 -8.27
CA ARG A 136 -11.73 7.70 -7.61
C ARG A 136 -11.61 9.07 -8.26
N VAL A 137 -11.67 10.10 -7.44
CA VAL A 137 -11.34 11.47 -7.84
C VAL A 137 -10.11 11.88 -7.06
N PHE A 138 -9.07 12.34 -7.76
CA PHE A 138 -7.89 12.91 -7.12
C PHE A 138 -7.61 14.32 -7.65
N SER A 139 -6.95 15.13 -6.83
CA SER A 139 -6.56 16.50 -7.17
C SER A 139 -5.37 16.95 -6.33
N GLY A 140 -4.75 18.06 -6.74
CA GLY A 140 -3.59 18.64 -6.06
C GLY A 140 -2.36 17.75 -6.17
N LEU A 141 -2.09 17.21 -7.37
CA LEU A 141 -0.88 16.43 -7.61
C LEU A 141 0.36 17.32 -7.48
N GLU A 142 1.18 17.01 -6.50
CA GLU A 142 2.51 17.55 -6.31
C GLU A 142 3.55 16.48 -6.67
N THR A 143 4.63 16.86 -7.34
CA THR A 143 5.73 15.97 -7.71
C THR A 143 7.07 16.64 -7.44
N TRP A 144 8.03 15.93 -6.85
CA TRP A 144 9.37 16.44 -6.58
C TRP A 144 10.42 15.32 -6.72
N PRO A 145 11.68 15.64 -7.05
CA PRO A 145 12.74 14.64 -7.14
C PRO A 145 13.11 14.09 -5.76
N CYS A 146 13.64 12.87 -5.73
CA CYS A 146 14.29 12.32 -4.55
C CYS A 146 15.58 13.12 -4.27
N PRO A 147 15.86 13.53 -3.01
CA PRO A 147 17.07 14.29 -2.69
C PRO A 147 18.37 13.53 -2.98
N ASP A 148 18.34 12.20 -2.86
CA ASP A 148 19.53 11.34 -2.89
C ASP A 148 19.68 10.55 -4.19
N ARG A 149 18.75 10.72 -5.16
CA ARG A 149 18.71 9.94 -6.40
C ARG A 149 18.09 10.72 -7.56
N ASP A 150 18.74 10.69 -8.72
CA ASP A 150 18.27 11.35 -9.94
C ASP A 150 17.22 10.54 -10.72
N ASP A 151 17.13 9.22 -10.47
CA ASP A 151 16.21 8.30 -11.17
C ASP A 151 14.89 8.08 -10.42
N GLU A 152 14.64 8.83 -9.34
CA GLU A 152 13.53 8.62 -8.43
C GLU A 152 12.80 9.91 -8.09
N TRP A 153 11.47 9.83 -8.03
CA TRP A 153 10.60 10.95 -7.70
C TRP A 153 9.61 10.56 -6.61
N ARG A 154 9.08 11.60 -5.98
CA ARG A 154 7.95 11.55 -5.06
C ARG A 154 6.76 12.19 -5.74
N ALA A 155 5.58 11.64 -5.46
CA ALA A 155 4.34 12.27 -5.83
C ALA A 155 3.34 12.18 -4.69
N ARG A 156 2.49 13.20 -4.57
CA ARG A 156 1.42 13.24 -3.58
C ARG A 156 0.18 13.89 -4.18
N TYR A 157 -0.99 13.34 -3.90
CA TYR A 157 -2.26 14.00 -4.22
C TYR A 157 -3.29 13.73 -3.12
N ASN A 158 -4.33 14.55 -3.05
CA ASN A 158 -5.52 14.27 -2.25
C ASN A 158 -6.53 13.47 -3.07
N PHE A 159 -7.30 12.60 -2.42
CA PHE A 159 -8.30 11.79 -3.09
C PHE A 159 -9.61 11.66 -2.30
N THR A 160 -10.66 11.41 -3.07
CA THR A 160 -11.95 10.89 -2.61
C THR A 160 -12.28 9.66 -3.43
N LEU A 161 -12.58 8.56 -2.75
CA LEU A 161 -12.94 7.28 -3.31
C LEU A 161 -14.34 6.93 -2.83
N VAL A 162 -15.25 6.70 -3.76
CA VAL A 162 -16.61 6.22 -3.45
C VAL A 162 -16.68 4.76 -3.82
N GLU A 163 -17.04 3.92 -2.85
CA GLU A 163 -17.39 2.53 -3.05
C GLU A 163 -18.92 2.37 -2.98
N SER A 164 -19.49 1.67 -3.95
CA SER A 164 -20.89 1.28 -3.97
C SER A 164 -21.00 -0.25 -4.04
N ARG A 165 -21.59 -0.85 -3.00
CA ARG A 165 -21.80 -2.30 -2.91
C ARG A 165 -23.10 -2.61 -2.18
N SER A 166 -23.90 -3.52 -2.75
CA SER A 166 -25.15 -4.02 -2.16
C SER A 166 -26.13 -2.92 -1.70
N GLY A 167 -26.20 -1.80 -2.44
CA GLY A 167 -27.08 -0.67 -2.13
C GLY A 167 -26.55 0.29 -1.06
N THR A 168 -25.36 0.04 -0.50
CA THR A 168 -24.68 0.94 0.42
C THR A 168 -23.56 1.67 -0.33
N ASN A 169 -23.40 2.97 -0.02
CA ASN A 169 -22.28 3.76 -0.49
C ASN A 169 -21.38 4.10 0.69
N ARG A 170 -20.07 3.99 0.48
CA ARG A 170 -19.04 4.37 1.43
C ARG A 170 -18.10 5.37 0.75
N VAL A 171 -17.73 6.41 1.48
CA VAL A 171 -16.73 7.39 1.05
C VAL A 171 -15.47 7.16 1.86
N LEU A 172 -14.34 7.03 1.17
CA LEU A 172 -13.01 7.07 1.75
C LEU A 172 -12.30 8.31 1.23
N ALA A 173 -11.60 9.01 2.10
CA ALA A 173 -10.89 10.24 1.74
C ALA A 173 -9.54 10.30 2.46
N GLY A 174 -8.60 11.00 1.84
CA GLY A 174 -7.24 11.04 2.32
C GLY A 174 -6.29 11.62 1.31
N TRP A 175 -5.03 11.30 1.50
CA TRP A 175 -3.98 11.57 0.52
C TRP A 175 -3.23 10.30 0.18
N ASN A 176 -2.78 10.21 -1.08
CA ASN A 176 -1.91 9.15 -1.54
C ASN A 176 -0.52 9.73 -1.75
N GLY A 177 0.49 9.03 -1.22
CA GLY A 177 1.90 9.30 -1.46
C GLY A 177 2.54 8.18 -2.27
N PHE A 178 3.46 8.54 -3.15
CA PHE A 178 4.07 7.61 -4.09
C PHE A 178 5.58 7.80 -4.14
N VAL A 179 6.27 6.68 -4.37
CA VAL A 179 7.64 6.67 -4.88
C VAL A 179 7.62 6.08 -6.29
N LEU A 180 8.16 6.84 -7.24
CA LEU A 180 8.29 6.42 -8.63
C LEU A 180 9.77 6.36 -9.00
N ARG A 181 10.16 5.34 -9.76
CA ARG A 181 11.54 5.21 -10.25
C ARG A 181 11.56 4.92 -11.74
N HIS A 182 12.45 5.58 -12.47
CA HIS A 182 12.68 5.27 -13.87
C HIS A 182 13.47 3.97 -13.97
N THR A 183 12.97 3.03 -14.77
CA THR A 183 13.62 1.74 -15.03
C THR A 183 13.88 1.59 -16.53
N PRO A 184 14.67 0.61 -16.98
CA PRO A 184 14.79 0.30 -18.41
C PRO A 184 13.45 -0.01 -19.09
N SER A 185 12.44 -0.42 -18.31
CA SER A 185 11.06 -0.70 -18.78
C SER A 185 10.11 0.50 -18.67
N GLY A 186 10.64 1.69 -18.38
CA GLY A 186 9.88 2.91 -18.12
C GLY A 186 9.68 3.20 -16.64
N LEU A 187 8.85 4.22 -16.36
CA LEU A 187 8.53 4.67 -15.00
C LEU A 187 7.68 3.62 -14.27
N LYS A 188 8.07 3.26 -13.04
CA LYS A 188 7.39 2.25 -12.20
C LYS A 188 7.10 2.77 -10.78
N LEU A 189 6.03 2.26 -10.18
CA LEU A 189 5.68 2.50 -8.78
C LEU A 189 6.48 1.57 -7.85
N LEU A 190 7.21 2.14 -6.90
CA LEU A 190 7.88 1.41 -5.82
C LEU A 190 7.10 1.46 -4.51
N LEU A 191 6.37 2.56 -4.26
CA LEU A 191 5.53 2.69 -3.09
C LEU A 191 4.20 3.35 -3.48
N LYS A 192 3.10 2.80 -2.98
CA LYS A 192 1.83 3.52 -2.82
C LYS A 192 1.49 3.49 -1.33
N GLN A 193 1.49 4.66 -0.71
CA GLN A 193 1.08 4.88 0.66
C GLN A 193 -0.27 5.61 0.66
N ILE A 194 -1.29 5.05 1.32
CA ILE A 194 -2.64 5.60 1.38
C ILE A 194 -2.93 6.05 2.81
N ASN A 195 -3.03 7.36 3.03
CA ASN A 195 -3.29 7.94 4.33
C ASN A 195 -4.74 8.38 4.42
N LEU A 196 -5.57 7.54 5.05
CA LEU A 196 -6.98 7.84 5.31
C LEU A 196 -7.12 8.85 6.45
N ILE A 197 -8.01 9.82 6.28
CA ILE A 197 -8.28 10.83 7.32
C ILE A 197 -8.92 10.23 8.58
N ASP A 198 -9.56 9.06 8.44
CA ASP A 198 -10.26 8.32 9.50
C ASP A 198 -9.55 6.99 9.81
N CYS A 199 -8.24 6.90 9.57
CA CYS A 199 -7.46 5.66 9.71
C CYS A 199 -7.51 5.01 11.11
N ASP A 200 -7.87 5.79 12.13
CA ASP A 200 -8.03 5.36 13.53
C ASP A 200 -9.48 4.94 13.90
N GLN A 201 -10.40 5.01 12.94
CA GLN A 201 -11.80 4.58 13.08
C GLN A 201 -12.02 3.17 12.51
N ALA A 202 -13.21 2.62 12.76
CA ALA A 202 -13.63 1.34 12.19
C ALA A 202 -13.75 1.45 10.65
N GLN A 203 -12.79 0.85 9.95
CA GLN A 203 -12.69 0.89 8.49
C GLN A 203 -13.61 -0.09 7.76
N GLY A 204 -14.38 -0.93 8.44
CA GLY A 204 -15.18 -1.96 7.77
C GLY A 204 -14.35 -2.88 6.88
N ASN A 205 -14.86 -3.21 5.68
CA ASN A 205 -14.25 -4.18 4.79
C ASN A 205 -13.48 -3.50 3.63
N ASN A 206 -12.14 -3.49 3.71
CA ASN A 206 -11.25 -3.01 2.64
C ASN A 206 -10.86 -4.18 1.70
N SER A 207 -11.85 -4.89 1.14
CA SER A 207 -11.55 -6.06 0.28
C SER A 207 -11.25 -5.71 -1.19
N PHE A 208 -11.28 -4.43 -1.54
CA PHE A 208 -10.84 -3.87 -2.83
C PHE A 208 -9.60 -3.01 -2.59
N PHE A 209 -8.85 -2.68 -3.63
CA PHE A 209 -7.70 -1.78 -3.50
C PHE A 209 -8.16 -0.34 -3.38
N LEU A 210 -7.61 0.44 -2.45
CA LEU A 210 -7.82 1.89 -2.36
C LEU A 210 -6.93 2.62 -3.37
#